data_AF-A0A7V9PEL8-F1
#
_entry.id   AF-A0A7V9PEL8-F1
#
_cell.length_a   1.000
_cell.length_b   1.000
_cell.length_c   1.000
_cell.angle_alpha   90.00
_cell.angle_beta   90.00
_cell.angle_gamma   90.00
#
_symmetry.space_group_name_H-M   'P 1'
#
loop_
_entity.id
_entity.type
_entity.pdbx_description
1 polymer ?
#
loop_
_entity_poly.entity_id
_entity_poly.type
_entity_poly.pdbx_seq_one_letter_code
_entity_poly.pdbx_strand_id
1 'polypeptide(L)'
;MPPAAAEVLPLAEEQRTLVRQRVLRAARHVLATRGLDARVEDVADAAGLSRRTVFRYFPNRDGLLAAAVLDGIRSYGEHVPRPQEGRSLDEWLIDALRAVHGMNTRNGRGY
;
A
#
# COMPACT_ATOMS: atom_id res chain seq x y z
N MET A 1 19.24 31.36 11.41
CA MET A 1 18.13 31.07 10.50
C MET A 1 17.29 29.97 11.11
N PRO A 2 16.01 30.19 11.44
CA PRO A 2 15.15 29.11 11.91
C PRO A 2 14.87 28.12 10.75
N PRO A 3 14.81 26.80 11.01
CA PRO A 3 14.47 25.82 9.99
C PRO A 3 13.03 26.04 9.51
N ALA A 4 12.84 25.97 8.19
CA ALA A 4 11.55 26.04 7.54
C ALA A 4 10.58 25.04 8.20
N ALA A 5 9.51 25.57 8.78
CA ALA A 5 8.44 24.76 9.34
C ALA A 5 7.94 23.81 8.26
N ALA A 6 7.99 22.50 8.54
CA ALA A 6 7.33 21.50 7.71
C ALA A 6 5.89 21.97 7.46
N GLU A 7 5.57 22.20 6.20
CA GLU A 7 4.26 22.67 5.77
C GLU A 7 3.25 21.57 6.10
N VAL A 8 2.55 21.73 7.24
CA VAL A 8 1.52 20.80 7.69
C VAL A 8 0.42 20.85 6.65
N LEU A 9 0.25 19.77 5.89
CA LEU A 9 -0.82 19.66 4.90
C LEU A 9 -2.17 19.97 5.59
N PRO A 10 -3.08 20.69 4.93
CA PRO A 10 -4.41 20.94 5.48
C PRO A 10 -5.07 19.62 5.91
N LEU A 11 -5.73 19.59 7.07
CA LEU A 11 -6.36 18.39 7.66
C LEU A 11 -7.20 17.59 6.65
N ALA A 12 -7.87 18.27 5.73
CA ALA A 12 -8.67 17.64 4.67
C ALA A 12 -7.84 16.84 3.66
N GLU A 13 -6.64 17.31 3.30
CA GLU A 13 -5.73 16.61 2.40
C GLU A 13 -5.08 15.41 3.06
N GLU A 14 -4.72 15.54 4.34
CA GLU A 14 -4.22 14.43 5.15
C GLU A 14 -5.29 13.33 5.27
N GLN A 15 -6.52 13.70 5.64
CA GLN A 15 -7.65 12.77 5.68
C GLN A 15 -7.90 12.12 4.31
N ARG A 16 -7.81 12.87 3.21
CA ARG A 16 -7.96 12.34 1.86
C ARG A 16 -6.89 11.29 1.56
N THR A 17 -5.65 11.55 1.94
CA THR A 17 -4.52 10.63 1.74
C THR A 17 -4.69 9.36 2.57
N LEU A 18 -5.07 9.48 3.85
CA LEU A 18 -5.31 8.35 4.74
C LEU A 18 -6.44 7.44 4.23
N VAL A 19 -7.56 8.03 3.77
CA VAL A 19 -8.67 7.25 3.20
C VAL A 19 -8.23 6.54 1.91
N ARG A 20 -7.47 7.22 1.05
CA ARG A 20 -6.92 6.60 -0.17
C ARG A 20 -6.03 5.40 0.18
N GLN A 21 -5.12 5.55 1.14
CA GLN A 21 -4.24 4.46 1.59
C GLN A 21 -5.02 3.30 2.21
N ARG A 22 -6.08 3.59 2.98
CA ARG A 22 -6.97 2.56 3.55
C ARG A 22 -7.66 1.75 2.45
N VAL A 23 -8.16 2.41 1.41
CA VAL A 23 -8.76 1.74 0.24
C VAL A 23 -7.73 0.88 -0.50
N LEU A 24 -6.50 1.38 -0.71
CA LEU A 24 -5.44 0.61 -1.37
C LEU A 24 -5.07 -0.64 -0.56
N ARG A 25 -4.90 -0.53 0.76
CA ARG A 25 -4.63 -1.70 1.62
C ARG A 25 -5.73 -2.75 1.53
N ALA A 26 -7.01 -2.33 1.58
CA ALA A 26 -8.13 -3.24 1.43
C ALA A 26 -8.16 -3.89 0.04
N ALA A 27 -7.90 -3.11 -1.02
CA ALA A 27 -7.85 -3.62 -2.39
C ALA A 27 -6.75 -4.67 -2.57
N ARG A 28 -5.56 -4.45 -1.99
CA ARG A 28 -4.47 -5.43 -1.98
C ARG A 28 -4.90 -6.74 -1.32
N HIS A 29 -5.56 -6.64 -0.15
CA HIS A 29 -6.08 -7.81 0.56
C HIS A 29 -7.10 -8.61 -0.25
N VAL A 30 -8.08 -7.93 -0.84
CA VAL A 30 -9.11 -8.57 -1.68
C VAL A 30 -8.48 -9.19 -2.92
N LEU A 31 -7.54 -8.49 -3.58
CA LEU A 31 -6.87 -8.97 -4.78
C LEU A 31 -6.08 -10.25 -4.51
N ALA A 32 -5.37 -10.36 -3.39
CA ALA A 32 -4.64 -11.59 -3.09
C ALA A 32 -5.55 -12.76 -2.73
N THR A 33 -6.76 -12.48 -2.24
CA THR A 33 -7.74 -13.52 -1.87
C THR A 33 -8.57 -13.98 -3.06
N ARG A 34 -8.94 -13.06 -3.97
CA ARG A 34 -9.90 -13.31 -5.06
C ARG A 34 -9.31 -13.14 -6.46
N GLY A 35 -8.06 -12.73 -6.58
CA GLY A 35 -7.46 -12.39 -7.87
C GLY A 35 -8.27 -11.32 -8.62
N LEU A 36 -8.33 -11.48 -9.95
CA LEU A 36 -9.05 -10.57 -10.84
C LEU A 36 -10.57 -10.69 -10.76
N ASP A 37 -11.14 -11.47 -9.84
CA ASP A 37 -12.59 -11.47 -9.56
C ASP A 37 -12.99 -10.44 -8.48
N ALA A 38 -12.00 -9.79 -7.84
CA ALA A 38 -12.21 -8.76 -6.82
C ALA A 38 -13.18 -7.66 -7.28
N ARG A 39 -14.21 -7.36 -6.51
CA ARG A 39 -15.18 -6.29 -6.83
C ARG A 39 -14.94 -5.05 -5.98
N VAL A 40 -15.46 -3.90 -6.43
CA VAL A 40 -15.33 -2.64 -5.67
C VAL A 40 -16.07 -2.73 -4.32
N GLU A 41 -17.17 -3.49 -4.29
CA GLU A 41 -17.94 -3.84 -3.11
C GLU A 41 -17.08 -4.58 -2.09
N ASP A 42 -16.34 -5.61 -2.51
CA ASP A 42 -15.46 -6.37 -1.63
C ASP A 42 -14.40 -5.47 -0.98
N VAL A 43 -13.86 -4.51 -1.76
CA VAL A 43 -12.89 -3.54 -1.26
C VAL A 43 -13.53 -2.55 -0.30
N ALA A 44 -14.74 -2.08 -0.61
CA ALA A 44 -15.49 -1.16 0.24
C ALA A 44 -15.78 -1.81 1.61
N ASP A 45 -16.24 -3.07 1.60
CA ASP A 45 -16.50 -3.86 2.80
C ASP A 45 -15.22 -4.10 3.60
N ALA A 46 -14.14 -4.55 2.95
CA ALA A 46 -12.85 -4.76 3.59
C ALA A 46 -12.24 -3.45 4.15
N ALA A 47 -12.53 -2.31 3.51
CA ALA A 47 -12.11 -1.00 4.00
C ALA A 47 -13.05 -0.45 5.09
N GLY A 48 -14.24 -1.02 5.32
CA GLY A 48 -15.27 -0.42 6.17
C GLY A 48 -15.75 0.95 5.65
N LEU A 49 -15.90 1.08 4.34
CA LEU A 49 -16.32 2.30 3.64
C LEU A 49 -17.50 2.00 2.71
N SER A 50 -18.25 3.04 2.33
CA SER A 50 -19.27 2.89 1.29
C SER A 50 -18.65 2.76 -0.11
N ARG A 51 -19.32 2.06 -1.03
CA ARG A 51 -18.95 2.02 -2.45
C ARG A 51 -18.83 3.42 -3.07
N ARG A 52 -19.73 4.35 -2.69
CA ARG A 52 -19.67 5.76 -3.10
C ARG A 52 -18.37 6.43 -2.65
N THR A 53 -17.93 6.17 -1.42
CA THR A 53 -16.66 6.68 -0.91
C THR A 53 -15.50 6.15 -1.73
N VAL A 54 -15.45 4.85 -2.04
CA VAL A 54 -14.37 4.25 -2.85
C VAL A 54 -14.32 4.88 -4.24
N PHE A 55 -15.46 5.03 -4.92
CA PHE A 55 -15.50 5.65 -6.26
C PHE A 55 -15.06 7.12 -6.28
N ARG A 56 -15.19 7.84 -5.17
CA ARG A 56 -14.65 9.21 -5.04
C ARG A 56 -13.13 9.26 -5.20
N TYR A 57 -12.41 8.17 -4.86
CA TYR A 57 -10.95 8.09 -4.97
C TYR A 57 -10.48 7.29 -6.19
N PHE A 58 -11.27 6.31 -6.62
CA PHE A 58 -10.96 5.42 -7.73
C PHE A 58 -12.21 5.29 -8.62
N PRO A 59 -12.31 6.07 -9.70
CA PRO A 59 -13.54 6.18 -10.49
C PRO A 59 -14.02 4.87 -11.12
N ASN A 60 -13.13 3.90 -11.30
CA ASN A 60 -13.46 2.59 -11.83
C ASN A 60 -12.65 1.49 -11.13
N ARG A 61 -13.14 0.26 -11.29
CA ARG A 61 -12.57 -0.95 -10.69
C ARG A 61 -11.14 -1.20 -11.17
N ASP A 62 -10.88 -1.12 -12.46
CA ASP A 62 -9.57 -1.49 -13.00
C ASP A 62 -8.48 -0.52 -12.54
N GLY A 63 -8.80 0.77 -12.45
CA GLY A 63 -7.93 1.79 -11.88
C GLY A 63 -7.68 1.60 -10.38
N LEU A 64 -8.67 1.12 -9.62
CA LEU A 64 -8.49 0.72 -8.22
C LEU A 64 -7.51 -0.45 -8.11
N LEU A 65 -7.71 -1.51 -8.89
CA LEU A 65 -6.87 -2.71 -8.85
C LEU A 65 -5.44 -2.41 -9.33
N ALA A 66 -5.28 -1.67 -10.43
CA ALA A 66 -3.98 -1.25 -10.92
C ALA A 66 -3.23 -0.40 -9.87
N ALA A 67 -3.92 0.55 -9.24
CA ALA A 67 -3.32 1.36 -8.18
C ALA A 67 -2.94 0.51 -6.96
N ALA A 68 -3.73 -0.51 -6.60
CA ALA A 68 -3.42 -1.41 -5.50
C ALA A 68 -2.17 -2.26 -5.80
N VAL A 69 -2.02 -2.77 -7.03
CA VAL A 69 -0.82 -3.49 -7.47
C VAL A 69 0.42 -2.59 -7.39
N LEU A 70 0.32 -1.37 -7.92
CA LEU A 70 1.41 -0.40 -7.91
C LEU A 70 1.78 0.06 -6.50
N ASP A 71 0.80 0.24 -5.60
CA ASP A 71 1.01 0.53 -4.18
C ASP A 71 1.78 -0.61 -3.50
N GLY A 72 1.43 -1.85 -3.81
CA GLY A 72 2.17 -3.04 -3.40
C GLY A 72 3.64 -2.98 -3.79
N ILE A 73 3.91 -2.86 -5.09
CA ILE A 73 5.27 -2.81 -5.65
C ILE A 73 6.08 -1.69 -4.99
N ARG A 74 5.49 -0.51 -4.81
CA ARG A 74 6.13 0.62 -4.14
C ARG A 74 6.48 0.30 -2.69
N SER A 75 5.57 -0.33 -1.95
CA SER A 75 5.81 -0.73 -0.56
C SER A 75 7.02 -1.65 -0.44
N TYR A 76 7.21 -2.60 -1.38
CA TYR A 76 8.42 -3.42 -1.43
C TYR A 76 9.68 -2.56 -1.65
N GLY A 77 9.66 -1.64 -2.61
CA GLY A 77 10.81 -0.76 -2.89
C GLY A 77 11.20 0.18 -1.73
N GLU A 78 10.25 0.54 -0.87
CA GLU A 78 10.50 1.38 0.31
C GLU A 78 11.09 0.61 1.50
N HIS A 79 10.76 -0.68 1.63
CA HIS A 79 11.10 -1.46 2.83
C HIS A 79 12.20 -2.50 2.60
N VAL A 80 12.38 -2.97 1.37
CA VAL A 80 13.50 -3.86 1.05
C VAL A 80 14.78 -3.02 1.10
N PRO A 81 15.77 -3.40 1.94
CA PRO A 81 17.01 -2.64 2.04
C PRO A 81 17.71 -2.63 0.69
N ARG A 82 18.28 -1.48 0.32
CA ARG A 82 19.14 -1.42 -0.86
C ARG A 82 20.46 -2.14 -0.58
N PRO A 83 21.05 -2.82 -1.58
CA PRO A 83 22.38 -3.39 -1.44
C PRO A 83 23.38 -2.27 -1.14
N GLN A 84 24.28 -2.53 -0.19
CA GLN A 84 25.31 -1.58 0.26
C GLN A 84 26.66 -1.99 -0.32
N GLU A 85 27.48 -1.02 -0.72
CA GLU A 85 28.84 -1.29 -1.19
C GLU A 85 29.67 -1.97 -0.09
N GLY A 86 30.45 -2.98 -0.47
CA GLY A 86 31.29 -3.76 0.46
C GLY A 86 30.54 -4.79 1.30
N ARG A 87 29.20 -4.86 1.24
CA ARG A 87 28.40 -5.90 1.90
C ARG A 87 28.26 -7.12 1.00
N SER A 88 28.29 -8.32 1.59
CA SER A 88 28.12 -9.55 0.84
C SER A 88 26.66 -9.74 0.38
N LEU A 89 26.49 -10.44 -0.75
CA LEU A 89 25.18 -10.70 -1.34
C LEU A 89 24.29 -11.54 -0.42
N ASP A 90 24.86 -12.53 0.26
CA ASP A 90 24.16 -13.43 1.18
C ASP A 90 23.61 -12.71 2.42
N GLU A 91 24.39 -11.80 3.02
CA GLU A 91 23.90 -10.99 4.14
C GLU A 91 22.76 -10.07 3.72
N TRP A 92 22.90 -9.40 2.56
CA TRP A 92 21.83 -8.56 2.02
C TRP A 92 20.57 -9.39 1.69
N LEU A 93 20.72 -10.57 1.09
CA LEU A 93 19.60 -11.46 0.77
C LEU A 93 18.84 -11.87 2.04
N ILE A 94 19.54 -12.20 3.13
CA ILE A 94 18.90 -12.55 4.40
C ILE A 94 18.07 -11.38 4.94
N ASP A 95 18.61 -10.15 4.91
CA ASP A 95 17.87 -8.97 5.39
C ASP A 95 16.69 -8.62 4.48
N ALA A 96 16.86 -8.73 3.17
CA ALA A 96 15.78 -8.54 2.21
C ALA A 96 14.65 -9.56 2.45
N LEU A 97 14.97 -10.84 2.65
CA LEU A 97 14.00 -11.89 2.95
C LEU A 97 13.28 -11.63 4.28
N ARG A 98 13.99 -11.19 5.32
CA ARG A 98 13.39 -10.79 6.60
C ARG A 98 12.45 -9.61 6.44
N ALA A 99 12.83 -8.59 5.67
CA ALA A 99 12.00 -7.42 5.40
C ALA A 99 10.72 -7.82 4.65
N VAL A 100 10.85 -8.63 3.59
CA VAL A 100 9.72 -9.18 2.83
C VAL A 100 8.79 -10.02 3.70
N HIS A 101 9.33 -10.94 4.48
CA HIS A 101 8.53 -11.77 5.39
C HIS A 101 7.81 -10.92 6.45
N GLY A 102 8.49 -9.92 7.02
CA GLY A 102 7.92 -8.96 7.95
C GLY A 102 6.81 -8.10 7.33
N MET A 103 6.89 -7.79 6.04
CA MET A 103 5.80 -7.13 5.33
C MET A 103 4.61 -8.07 5.10
N ASN A 104 4.84 -9.30 4.63
CA ASN A 104 3.77 -10.26 4.35
C ASN A 104 3.00 -10.64 5.61
N THR A 105 3.69 -10.81 6.73
CA THR A 105 3.08 -11.07 8.04
C THR A 105 2.25 -9.89 8.55
N ARG A 106 2.71 -8.65 8.40
CA ARG A 106 1.95 -7.44 8.79
C ARG A 106 0.77 -7.12 7.88
N ASN A 107 0.86 -7.47 6.60
CA ASN A 107 -0.17 -7.18 5.60
C ASN A 107 -1.25 -8.27 5.51
N GLY A 108 -1.08 -9.41 6.20
CA GLY A 108 -1.93 -10.60 6.05
C GLY A 108 -1.78 -11.24 4.67
N ARG A 109 -2.59 -12.28 4.35
CA ARG A 109 -2.62 -12.99 3.03
C ARG A 109 -2.92 -12.09 1.80
N GLY A 110 -2.90 -10.77 1.97
CA GLY A 110 -2.99 -9.71 0.97
C GLY A 110 -1.74 -9.50 0.11
N TYR A 111 -0.65 -10.19 0.45
CA TYR A 111 0.51 -10.52 -0.40
C TYR A 111 0.95 -11.94 -0.10
#